data_AF-A0A2E7UTF6-F1
#
_entry.id   AF-A0A2E7UTF6-F1
#
_cell.length_a   1.000
_cell.length_b   1.000
_cell.length_c   1.000
_cell.angle_alpha   90.00
_cell.angle_beta   90.00
_cell.angle_gamma   90.00
#
_symmetry.space_group_name_H-M   'P 1'
#
loop_
_entity.id
_entity.type
_entity.pdbx_description
1 polymer ?
#
loop_
_entity_poly.entity_id
_entity_poly.type
_entity_poly.pdbx_seq_one_letter_code
_entity_poly.pdbx_strand_id
1 'polypeptide(L)'
;MSSIHRIAVLMGVCLGVGCYLANPEDTASPVSEDDSVSDINGSGTGAVPEGRDVFENNDFTIYWEHYDVWEQGACTRIQLKNEGREVRGWEMVVDLSEDVTSWLDAGGAFMWLVGDQILIEQEDDAGFEPWERASMYYCAEPAVLIEDVVVTFREADDGDGWSGDDSSGDATDADDAPVFTGSESFTTEAGYPVVWTYETYMVSDYACMNITLANGADEALSFISFTTQMSNTTEFVEPVGGAPLVDSSSVLTFVFDDGAVADPGASVGGRVCMTPMARPVGLLDVVVQPSM
;
A
#
# COMPACT_ATOMS: atom_id res chain seq x y z
N MET A 1 -40.48 41.09 -15.85
CA MET A 1 -41.72 41.16 -15.04
C MET A 1 -41.46 40.33 -13.77
N SER A 2 -41.15 40.97 -12.64
CA SER A 2 -41.98 41.05 -11.40
C SER A 2 -42.22 39.66 -10.78
N SER A 3 -41.99 39.33 -9.50
CA SER A 3 -41.84 40.03 -8.20
C SER A 3 -41.40 38.94 -7.17
N ILE A 4 -40.45 39.16 -6.23
CA ILE A 4 -40.64 39.64 -4.82
C ILE A 4 -41.34 38.60 -3.89
N HIS A 5 -40.59 37.96 -2.96
CA HIS A 5 -40.66 38.02 -1.45
C HIS A 5 -40.93 36.60 -0.85
N ARG A 6 -40.51 36.13 0.35
CA ARG A 6 -40.03 36.72 1.62
C ARG A 6 -39.45 35.60 2.54
N ILE A 7 -38.38 35.95 3.28
CA ILE A 7 -37.94 35.64 4.66
C ILE A 7 -38.79 34.68 5.54
N ALA A 8 -38.13 33.75 6.26
CA ALA A 8 -38.43 33.42 7.65
C ALA A 8 -37.17 33.04 8.45
N VAL A 9 -36.94 33.77 9.53
CA VAL A 9 -35.93 33.61 10.58
C VAL A 9 -36.51 32.75 11.71
N LEU A 10 -35.70 31.90 12.35
CA LEU A 10 -36.01 31.41 13.70
C LEU A 10 -34.72 31.20 14.51
N MET A 11 -34.47 32.14 15.42
CA MET A 11 -33.60 31.99 16.58
C MET A 11 -34.30 31.13 17.63
N GLY A 12 -33.52 30.27 18.29
CA GLY A 12 -33.90 29.61 19.54
C GLY A 12 -32.75 29.67 20.53
N VAL A 13 -32.76 30.71 21.36
CA VAL A 13 -31.92 30.85 22.57
C VAL A 13 -32.66 30.21 23.73
N CYS A 14 -32.01 29.32 24.48
CA CYS A 14 -32.35 29.07 25.89
C CYS A 14 -31.09 28.75 26.70
N LEU A 15 -30.92 29.58 27.73
CA LEU A 15 -29.88 29.58 28.75
C LEU A 15 -30.07 28.44 29.76
N GLY A 16 -28.99 27.95 30.34
CA GLY A 16 -29.00 27.07 31.51
C GLY A 16 -27.65 27.06 32.23
N VAL A 17 -27.59 27.76 33.35
CA VAL A 17 -26.43 28.08 34.20
C VAL A 17 -26.03 26.89 35.09
N GLY A 18 -24.72 26.73 35.34
CA GLY A 18 -24.20 25.85 36.40
C GLY A 18 -22.71 26.02 36.65
N CYS A 19 -22.32 27.04 37.41
CA CYS A 19 -20.96 27.24 37.92
C CYS A 19 -20.64 26.30 39.10
N TYR A 20 -19.44 25.73 39.14
CA TYR A 20 -18.74 25.39 40.38
C TYR A 20 -17.25 25.74 40.22
N LEU A 21 -16.72 26.49 41.18
CA LEU A 21 -15.32 26.89 41.35
C LEU A 21 -14.93 26.66 42.82
N ALA A 22 -13.61 26.56 43.03
CA ALA A 22 -12.81 26.43 44.26
C ALA A 22 -12.31 24.99 44.53
N ASN A 23 -11.02 24.74 44.82
CA ASN A 23 -9.93 25.61 45.29
C ASN A 23 -8.53 24.97 45.02
N PRO A 24 -7.40 25.69 45.24
CA PRO A 24 -6.08 25.44 44.67
C PRO A 24 -5.03 24.90 45.69
N GLU A 25 -3.81 24.74 45.16
CA GLU A 25 -2.48 24.65 45.82
C GLU A 25 -2.11 23.35 46.53
N ASP A 26 -1.19 22.59 45.93
CA ASP A 26 0.03 22.19 46.64
C ASP A 26 1.22 22.05 45.67
N THR A 27 2.21 22.88 45.91
CA THR A 27 3.52 22.94 45.24
C THR A 27 4.52 22.00 45.91
N ALA A 28 5.20 21.13 45.15
CA ALA A 28 6.59 20.73 45.42
C ALA A 28 7.22 20.00 44.21
N SER A 29 8.24 20.62 43.62
CA SER A 29 9.39 19.97 42.94
C SER A 29 10.65 20.52 43.65
N PRO A 30 11.76 19.78 43.81
CA PRO A 30 12.65 19.47 42.67
C PRO A 30 13.54 18.19 42.72
N VAL A 31 13.90 17.74 41.50
CA VAL A 31 15.22 17.27 40.98
C VAL A 31 15.92 16.01 41.52
N SER A 32 16.18 15.06 40.61
CA SER A 32 17.51 14.60 40.13
C SER A 32 17.29 13.57 39.01
N GLU A 33 17.59 13.86 37.74
CA GLU A 33 18.90 13.65 37.08
C GLU A 33 19.42 12.22 37.26
N ASP A 34 19.17 11.36 36.26
CA ASP A 34 20.26 10.58 35.66
C ASP A 34 19.94 10.28 34.18
N ASP A 35 20.97 10.50 33.37
CA ASP A 35 21.04 10.49 31.92
C ASP A 35 21.44 9.10 31.41
N SER A 36 20.82 8.65 30.31
CA SER A 36 21.52 7.83 29.30
C SER A 36 20.80 7.89 27.94
N VAL A 37 21.05 8.97 27.18
CA VAL A 37 21.74 9.00 25.85
C VAL A 37 21.87 7.63 25.15
N SER A 38 21.62 7.38 23.86
CA SER A 38 21.24 8.08 22.62
C SER A 38 20.79 6.96 21.64
N ASP A 39 19.82 7.10 20.75
CA ASP A 39 19.90 7.80 19.46
C ASP A 39 18.47 8.08 18.98
N ILE A 40 18.02 9.32 19.16
CA ILE A 40 16.83 9.84 18.45
C ILE A 40 17.38 10.77 17.38
N ASN A 41 17.83 10.19 16.26
CA ASN A 41 17.82 10.89 14.98
C ASN A 41 16.39 10.77 14.43
N GLY A 42 15.45 11.43 15.11
CA GLY A 42 14.10 11.63 14.63
C GLY A 42 14.16 12.72 13.58
N SER A 43 13.98 12.34 12.32
CA SER A 43 13.59 13.25 11.24
C SER A 43 12.45 14.15 11.73
N GLY A 44 12.53 15.46 11.44
CA GLY A 44 11.51 16.44 11.83
C GLY A 44 10.16 16.29 11.10
N THR A 45 9.97 15.19 10.36
CA THR A 45 8.85 14.90 9.46
C THR A 45 7.58 14.45 10.18
N GLY A 46 7.63 14.25 11.51
CA GLY A 46 6.54 13.61 12.24
C GLY A 46 6.51 12.09 12.02
N ALA A 47 5.69 11.37 12.78
CA ALA A 47 5.48 9.96 12.52
C ALA A 47 4.70 9.82 11.20
N VAL A 48 5.26 9.11 10.22
CA VAL A 48 4.50 8.73 9.02
C VAL A 48 3.36 7.84 9.49
N PRO A 49 2.09 8.24 9.33
CA PRO A 49 0.99 7.33 9.61
C PRO A 49 1.10 6.22 8.57
N GLU A 50 1.34 4.99 9.02
CA GLU A 50 1.24 3.84 8.14
C GLU A 50 -0.20 3.82 7.59
N GLY A 51 -0.33 4.08 6.30
CA GLY A 51 -1.62 4.20 5.61
C GLY A 51 -1.51 3.59 4.23
N ARG A 52 -2.49 2.77 3.87
CA ARG A 52 -2.71 2.25 2.53
C ARG A 52 -4.20 2.03 2.36
N ASP A 53 -4.75 2.39 1.21
CA ASP A 53 -6.15 2.11 0.90
C ASP A 53 -6.34 1.88 -0.60
N VAL A 54 -7.54 1.45 -0.95
CA VAL A 54 -8.01 1.30 -2.32
C VAL A 54 -9.23 2.16 -2.53
N PHE A 55 -9.19 3.05 -3.52
CA PHE A 55 -10.35 3.80 -3.97
C PHE A 55 -10.84 3.23 -5.30
N GLU A 56 -12.12 2.88 -5.35
CA GLU A 56 -12.81 2.58 -6.60
C GLU A 56 -13.51 3.86 -7.08
N ASN A 57 -13.16 4.34 -8.27
CA ASN A 57 -13.74 5.55 -8.84
C ASN A 57 -14.03 5.34 -10.33
N ASN A 58 -15.31 5.18 -10.68
CA ASN A 58 -15.77 4.87 -12.03
C ASN A 58 -15.13 3.57 -12.57
N ASP A 59 -14.36 3.71 -13.65
CA ASP A 59 -13.63 2.66 -14.36
C ASP A 59 -12.20 2.48 -13.82
N PHE A 60 -11.84 3.17 -12.72
CA PHE A 60 -10.50 3.17 -12.13
C PHE A 60 -10.47 2.55 -10.75
N THR A 61 -9.40 1.81 -10.48
CA THR A 61 -9.03 1.33 -9.16
C THR A 61 -7.69 1.95 -8.77
N ILE A 62 -7.66 2.64 -7.64
CA ILE A 62 -6.52 3.43 -7.19
C ILE A 62 -6.00 2.80 -5.92
N TYR A 63 -4.73 2.44 -5.95
CA TYR A 63 -4.02 1.90 -4.81
C TYR A 63 -3.06 2.96 -4.30
N TRP A 64 -3.01 3.23 -3.01
CA TRP A 64 -1.99 4.12 -2.45
C TRP A 64 -1.31 3.51 -1.24
N GLU A 65 -0.07 3.94 -1.02
CA GLU A 65 0.75 3.51 0.09
C GLU A 65 1.69 4.63 0.55
N HIS A 66 1.73 4.84 1.87
CA HIS A 66 2.76 5.65 2.51
C HIS A 66 3.99 4.83 2.87
N TYR A 67 5.17 5.40 2.63
CA TYR A 67 6.46 4.86 3.01
C TYR A 67 7.43 6.00 3.33
N ASP A 68 8.44 5.70 4.13
CA ASP A 68 9.49 6.66 4.50
C ASP A 68 10.71 6.42 3.61
N VAL A 69 11.26 7.48 3.02
CA VAL A 69 12.53 7.41 2.29
C VAL A 69 13.55 8.26 3.04
N TRP A 70 14.63 7.60 3.47
CA TRP A 70 15.75 8.23 4.14
C TRP A 70 16.22 9.45 3.34
N GLU A 71 16.24 10.62 3.99
CA GLU A 71 16.61 11.96 3.46
C GLU A 71 15.53 12.74 2.68
N GLN A 72 14.38 12.15 2.32
CA GLN A 72 13.32 12.83 1.54
C GLN A 72 11.97 12.97 2.27
N GLY A 73 11.89 12.55 3.53
CA GLY A 73 10.70 12.69 4.36
C GLY A 73 9.61 11.66 4.07
N ALA A 74 8.35 12.01 4.37
CA ALA A 74 7.22 11.10 4.22
C ALA A 74 6.79 11.04 2.75
N CYS A 75 6.91 9.86 2.15
CA CYS A 75 6.56 9.63 0.76
C CYS A 75 5.28 8.82 0.62
N THR A 76 4.52 9.11 -0.43
CA THR A 76 3.29 8.44 -0.78
C THR A 76 3.39 8.02 -2.23
N ARG A 77 3.23 6.73 -2.49
CA ARG A 77 3.09 6.15 -3.83
C ARG A 77 1.61 5.95 -4.11
N ILE A 78 1.18 6.37 -5.28
CA ILE A 78 -0.16 6.15 -5.82
C ILE A 78 0.00 5.32 -7.09
N GLN A 79 -0.80 4.27 -7.23
CA GLN A 79 -0.89 3.45 -8.43
C GLN A 79 -2.33 3.50 -8.93
N LEU A 80 -2.51 4.06 -10.12
CA LEU A 80 -3.77 4.09 -10.82
C LEU A 80 -3.84 2.89 -11.76
N LYS A 81 -4.89 2.08 -11.67
CA LYS A 81 -5.19 0.99 -12.60
C LYS A 81 -6.49 1.29 -13.34
N ASN A 82 -6.47 1.20 -14.66
CA ASN A 82 -7.69 1.26 -15.46
C ASN A 82 -8.36 -0.11 -15.45
N GLU A 83 -9.56 -0.25 -14.90
CA GLU A 83 -10.34 -1.51 -14.96
C GLU A 83 -11.48 -1.44 -15.97
N GLY A 84 -11.71 -0.29 -16.60
CA GLY A 84 -12.72 -0.11 -17.63
C GLY A 84 -12.17 -0.10 -19.04
N ARG A 85 -12.59 0.90 -19.82
CA ARG A 85 -12.24 1.05 -21.24
C ARG A 85 -11.04 1.96 -21.45
N GLU A 86 -10.51 1.99 -22.66
CA GLU A 86 -9.49 2.98 -23.03
C GLU A 86 -10.01 4.41 -22.75
N VAL A 87 -9.20 5.20 -22.05
CA VAL A 87 -9.45 6.62 -21.81
C VAL A 87 -8.30 7.46 -22.33
N ARG A 88 -8.51 8.78 -22.44
CA ARG A 88 -7.45 9.75 -22.72
C ARG A 88 -7.54 10.94 -21.78
N GLY A 89 -6.39 11.50 -21.44
CA GLY A 89 -6.30 12.72 -20.64
C GLY A 89 -7.08 12.57 -19.33
N TRP A 90 -6.55 11.72 -18.44
CA TRP A 90 -7.07 11.60 -17.09
C TRP A 90 -6.43 12.63 -16.17
N GLU A 91 -7.23 13.10 -15.21
CA GLU A 91 -6.88 14.05 -14.17
C GLU A 91 -7.39 13.46 -12.85
N MET A 92 -6.54 13.45 -11.85
CA MET A 92 -6.83 12.95 -10.52
C MET A 92 -6.67 14.08 -9.50
N VAL A 93 -7.68 14.26 -8.65
CA VAL A 93 -7.60 15.13 -7.48
C VAL A 93 -7.52 14.24 -6.25
N VAL A 94 -6.48 14.41 -5.47
CA VAL A 94 -6.22 13.69 -4.23
C VAL A 94 -6.44 14.65 -3.07
N ASP A 95 -7.44 14.38 -2.24
CA ASP A 95 -7.71 15.16 -1.03
C ASP A 95 -6.82 14.67 0.11
N LEU A 96 -6.23 15.61 0.85
CA LEU A 96 -5.27 15.35 1.91
C LEU A 96 -5.84 15.75 3.28
N SER A 97 -5.37 15.07 4.33
CA SER A 97 -5.82 15.34 5.71
C SER A 97 -5.43 16.71 6.25
N GLU A 98 -4.40 17.34 5.67
CA GLU A 98 -3.92 18.66 6.04
C GLU A 98 -3.11 19.31 4.90
N ASP A 99 -2.85 20.62 5.03
CA ASP A 99 -2.07 21.38 4.06
C ASP A 99 -0.60 20.91 4.02
N VAL A 100 -0.10 20.55 2.83
CA VAL A 100 1.33 20.31 2.62
C VAL A 100 2.08 21.64 2.60
N THR A 101 3.11 21.75 3.43
CA THR A 101 3.92 22.98 3.53
C THR A 101 5.14 22.98 2.63
N SER A 102 5.66 21.80 2.28
CA SER A 102 6.84 21.64 1.44
C SER A 102 6.74 20.38 0.58
N TRP A 103 7.11 20.51 -0.69
CA TRP A 103 7.27 19.41 -1.64
C TRP A 103 8.75 19.07 -1.74
N LEU A 104 9.13 17.84 -1.38
CA LEU A 104 10.51 17.40 -1.36
C LEU A 104 10.91 16.68 -2.65
N ASP A 105 10.04 15.79 -3.15
CA ASP A 105 10.24 15.07 -4.40
C ASP A 105 8.89 14.61 -4.99
N ALA A 106 8.81 14.41 -6.30
CA ALA A 106 7.70 13.72 -6.97
C ALA A 106 8.10 13.19 -8.34
N GLY A 107 7.41 12.15 -8.79
CA GLY A 107 7.61 11.58 -10.10
C GLY A 107 6.47 10.68 -10.57
N GLY A 108 6.54 10.28 -11.83
CA GLY A 108 5.57 9.38 -12.48
C GLY A 108 4.35 10.08 -13.11
N ALA A 109 4.08 11.33 -12.74
CA ALA A 109 3.04 12.16 -13.35
C ALA A 109 3.35 13.66 -13.15
N PHE A 110 2.60 14.55 -13.82
CA PHE A 110 2.60 15.95 -13.44
C PHE A 110 1.72 16.15 -12.22
N MET A 111 2.25 16.85 -11.22
CA MET A 111 1.57 17.03 -9.95
C MET A 111 1.67 18.48 -9.49
N TRP A 112 0.58 19.03 -8.96
CA TRP A 112 0.51 20.38 -8.41
C TRP A 112 -0.25 20.37 -7.09
N LEU A 113 0.23 21.15 -6.13
CA LEU A 113 -0.43 21.33 -4.84
C LEU A 113 -1.36 22.54 -4.89
N VAL A 114 -2.61 22.35 -4.47
CA VAL A 114 -3.63 23.39 -4.36
C VAL A 114 -4.26 23.32 -2.97
N GLY A 115 -3.61 23.92 -1.99
CA GLY A 115 -4.05 23.85 -0.59
C GLY A 115 -3.85 22.45 -0.01
N ASP A 116 -4.96 21.84 0.39
CA ASP A 116 -5.10 20.47 0.92
C ASP A 116 -5.36 19.44 -0.19
N GLN A 117 -5.16 19.80 -1.46
CA GLN A 117 -5.38 18.91 -2.60
C GLN A 117 -4.13 18.78 -3.46
N ILE A 118 -3.90 17.58 -3.99
CA ILE A 118 -2.94 17.35 -5.07
C ILE A 118 -3.72 17.10 -6.36
N LEU A 119 -3.47 17.96 -7.36
CA LEU A 119 -3.89 17.72 -8.72
C LEU A 119 -2.81 16.91 -9.43
N ILE A 120 -3.19 15.81 -10.05
CA ILE A 120 -2.31 14.93 -10.82
C ILE A 120 -2.85 14.82 -12.24
N GLU A 121 -2.03 15.12 -13.23
CA GLU A 121 -2.36 14.98 -14.64
C GLU A 121 -1.31 14.13 -15.36
N GLN A 122 -1.75 13.42 -16.39
CA GLN A 122 -0.85 12.70 -17.30
C GLN A 122 -0.13 13.67 -18.24
N GLU A 123 1.13 13.36 -18.58
CA GLU A 123 2.01 14.31 -19.27
C GLU A 123 1.60 14.70 -20.70
N ASP A 124 0.81 13.90 -21.44
CA ASP A 124 0.64 14.13 -22.90
C ASP A 124 -0.68 13.61 -23.53
N ASP A 125 -1.84 13.69 -22.84
CA ASP A 125 -3.12 13.13 -23.35
C ASP A 125 -3.00 11.65 -23.81
N ALA A 126 -2.02 10.92 -23.27
CA ALA A 126 -1.71 9.58 -23.71
C ALA A 126 -2.90 8.64 -23.46
N GLY A 127 -3.05 7.65 -24.34
CA GLY A 127 -4.01 6.58 -24.13
C GLY A 127 -3.71 5.91 -22.80
N PHE A 128 -4.76 5.56 -22.08
CA PHE A 128 -4.64 4.70 -20.91
C PHE A 128 -5.56 3.50 -21.15
N GLU A 129 -4.97 2.41 -21.61
CA GLU A 129 -5.65 1.20 -22.07
C GLU A 129 -6.34 0.46 -20.91
N PRO A 130 -7.34 -0.39 -21.19
CA PRO A 130 -7.89 -1.31 -20.21
C PRO A 130 -6.78 -2.12 -19.55
N TRP A 131 -6.78 -2.19 -18.22
CA TRP A 131 -5.82 -2.91 -17.37
C TRP A 131 -4.41 -2.31 -17.33
N GLU A 132 -4.19 -1.19 -18.00
CA GLU A 132 -2.94 -0.43 -17.88
C GLU A 132 -2.81 0.21 -16.49
N ARG A 133 -1.56 0.49 -16.09
CA ARG A 133 -1.21 1.00 -14.78
C ARG A 133 -0.28 2.21 -14.91
N ALA A 134 -0.51 3.20 -14.06
CA ALA A 134 0.38 4.34 -13.89
C ALA A 134 0.82 4.41 -12.43
N SER A 135 2.13 4.45 -12.20
CA SER A 135 2.73 4.58 -10.87
C SER A 135 3.27 5.99 -10.71
N MET A 136 2.88 6.65 -9.63
CA MET A 136 3.32 8.00 -9.28
C MET A 136 3.66 8.07 -7.81
N TYR A 137 4.51 9.02 -7.42
CA TYR A 137 4.88 9.23 -6.03
C TYR A 137 5.10 10.70 -5.73
N TYR A 138 4.93 11.07 -4.46
CA TYR A 138 5.32 12.36 -3.94
C TYR A 138 5.87 12.21 -2.51
N CYS A 139 6.78 13.09 -2.12
CA CYS A 139 7.30 13.21 -0.77
C CYS A 139 7.05 14.62 -0.25
N ALA A 140 6.44 14.73 0.93
CA ALA A 140 5.89 15.97 1.45
C ALA A 140 6.16 16.16 2.95
N GLU A 141 6.18 17.42 3.38
CA GLU A 141 6.18 17.82 4.80
C GLU A 141 5.01 18.79 5.09
N PRO A 142 4.20 18.56 6.13
CA PRO A 142 4.19 17.37 6.99
C PRO A 142 3.79 16.08 6.24
N ALA A 143 3.93 14.93 6.90
CA ALA A 143 3.34 13.69 6.41
C ALA A 143 1.80 13.82 6.42
N VAL A 144 1.17 13.72 5.24
CA VAL A 144 -0.28 13.91 5.07
C VAL A 144 -0.93 12.64 4.57
N LEU A 145 -2.12 12.28 5.08
CA LEU A 145 -2.89 11.13 4.64
C LEU A 145 -3.76 11.48 3.44
N ILE A 146 -3.93 10.53 2.53
CA ILE A 146 -4.95 10.62 1.48
C ILE A 146 -6.31 10.30 2.10
N GLU A 147 -7.25 11.23 1.99
CA GLU A 147 -8.62 11.07 2.50
C GLU A 147 -9.60 10.62 1.41
N ASP A 148 -9.46 11.16 0.20
CA ASP A 148 -10.31 10.83 -0.95
C ASP A 148 -9.54 10.99 -2.25
N VAL A 149 -10.01 10.31 -3.30
CA VAL A 149 -9.45 10.43 -4.64
C VAL A 149 -10.56 10.48 -5.68
N VAL A 150 -10.56 11.56 -6.47
CA VAL A 150 -11.48 11.76 -7.59
C VAL A 150 -10.71 11.69 -8.89
N VAL A 151 -11.07 10.74 -9.76
CA VAL A 151 -10.52 10.64 -11.12
C VAL A 151 -11.55 11.11 -12.12
N THR A 152 -11.14 12.05 -12.96
CA THR A 152 -11.89 12.49 -14.14
C THR A 152 -11.09 12.15 -15.38
N PHE A 153 -11.78 11.85 -16.49
CA PHE A 153 -11.14 11.45 -17.72
C PHE A 153 -11.98 11.84 -18.92
N ARG A 154 -11.36 11.87 -20.10
CA ARG A 154 -12.08 11.99 -21.38
C ARG A 154 -12.16 10.62 -22.02
N GLU A 155 -13.29 10.35 -22.66
CA GLU A 155 -13.41 9.19 -23.52
C GLU A 155 -12.45 9.35 -24.71
N ALA A 156 -11.79 8.27 -25.11
CA ALA A 156 -11.10 8.26 -26.38
C ALA A 156 -12.13 8.52 -27.50
N ASP A 157 -11.99 9.62 -28.24
CA ASP A 157 -12.75 9.80 -29.48
C ASP A 157 -12.37 8.67 -30.44
N ASP A 158 -13.34 8.14 -31.20
CA ASP A 158 -13.16 7.14 -32.28
C ASP A 158 -12.26 7.64 -33.45
N GLY A 159 -11.49 8.70 -33.23
CA GLY A 159 -10.60 9.37 -34.17
C GLY A 159 -9.35 8.55 -34.45
N ASP A 160 -9.42 7.79 -35.56
CA ASP A 160 -8.32 7.43 -36.44
C ASP A 160 -6.90 7.49 -35.86
N GLY A 161 -6.61 6.49 -35.02
CA GLY A 161 -5.37 5.71 -35.05
C GLY A 161 -4.08 6.50 -35.17
N TRP A 162 -3.53 6.90 -34.02
CA TRP A 162 -2.10 7.11 -33.90
C TRP A 162 -1.50 6.02 -33.01
N SER A 163 -1.11 4.91 -33.63
CA SER A 163 -0.25 3.90 -33.01
C SER A 163 1.18 4.43 -32.98
N GLY A 164 1.56 5.02 -31.86
CA GLY A 164 2.95 5.32 -31.53
C GLY A 164 3.56 4.10 -30.84
N ASP A 165 4.27 3.28 -31.61
CA ASP A 165 5.29 2.38 -31.04
C ASP A 165 6.43 3.26 -30.50
N ASP A 166 6.86 3.01 -29.26
CA ASP A 166 8.28 2.93 -28.84
C ASP A 166 8.39 3.10 -27.32
N SER A 167 8.59 2.00 -26.59
CA SER A 167 9.55 1.98 -25.47
C SER A 167 9.89 0.57 -25.04
N SER A 168 10.99 0.09 -25.63
CA SER A 168 11.83 -0.97 -25.06
C SER A 168 12.54 -0.42 -23.82
N GLY A 169 11.96 -0.68 -22.64
CA GLY A 169 12.64 -0.53 -21.37
C GLY A 169 13.17 -1.89 -20.92
N ASP A 170 14.43 -2.16 -21.25
CA ASP A 170 15.24 -3.18 -20.57
C ASP A 170 15.34 -2.74 -19.10
N ALA A 171 14.52 -3.33 -18.22
CA ALA A 171 14.60 -3.08 -16.79
C ALA A 171 15.81 -3.87 -16.24
N THR A 172 16.91 -3.12 -16.20
CA THR A 172 18.11 -3.37 -15.41
C THR A 172 17.82 -4.01 -14.06
N ASP A 173 18.67 -4.97 -13.69
CA ASP A 173 18.82 -5.52 -12.35
C ASP A 173 18.65 -4.45 -11.28
N ALA A 174 17.53 -4.49 -10.55
CA ALA A 174 17.38 -3.76 -9.32
C ALA A 174 18.15 -4.53 -8.23
N ASP A 175 19.27 -3.96 -7.79
CA ASP A 175 19.87 -4.24 -6.48
C ASP A 175 18.88 -3.81 -5.38
N ASP A 176 17.76 -4.52 -5.24
CA ASP A 176 16.71 -4.16 -4.30
C ASP A 176 16.96 -4.84 -2.95
N ALA A 177 17.38 -4.03 -1.98
CA ALA A 177 17.30 -4.42 -0.57
C ALA A 177 15.83 -4.70 -0.23
N PRO A 178 15.55 -5.74 0.57
CA PRO A 178 14.17 -6.14 0.79
C PRO A 178 13.41 -5.05 1.57
N VAL A 179 12.24 -4.67 1.06
CA VAL A 179 11.34 -3.67 1.68
C VAL A 179 10.89 -4.15 3.06
N PHE A 180 10.60 -5.44 3.18
CA PHE A 180 10.47 -6.11 4.47
C PHE A 180 10.84 -7.59 4.37
N THR A 181 11.27 -8.13 5.50
CA THR A 181 11.55 -9.56 5.66
C THR A 181 10.90 -10.07 6.93
N GLY A 182 10.66 -11.38 7.01
CA GLY A 182 10.20 -12.00 8.22
C GLY A 182 10.42 -13.50 8.23
N SER A 183 10.36 -14.06 9.44
CA SER A 183 10.44 -15.49 9.68
C SER A 183 9.49 -15.88 10.80
N GLU A 184 8.78 -16.97 10.60
CA GLU A 184 7.85 -17.53 11.57
C GLU A 184 8.07 -19.05 11.66
N SER A 185 8.08 -19.58 12.88
CA SER A 185 8.03 -21.03 13.10
C SER A 185 6.59 -21.47 13.26
N PHE A 186 6.18 -22.47 12.49
CA PHE A 186 4.82 -22.97 12.44
C PHE A 186 4.80 -24.49 12.68
N THR A 187 3.73 -25.00 13.27
CA THR A 187 3.49 -26.45 13.36
C THR A 187 2.21 -26.75 12.60
N THR A 188 2.29 -27.58 11.57
CA THR A 188 1.13 -27.94 10.73
C THR A 188 0.07 -28.67 11.54
N GLU A 189 -1.16 -28.76 11.01
CA GLU A 189 -2.21 -29.56 11.65
C GLU A 189 -1.81 -31.03 11.85
N ALA A 190 -0.97 -31.56 10.95
CA ALA A 190 -0.41 -32.91 11.04
C ALA A 190 0.73 -33.03 12.06
N GLY A 191 1.14 -31.94 12.70
CA GLY A 191 2.17 -31.90 13.74
C GLY A 191 3.60 -31.71 13.25
N TYR A 192 3.78 -31.36 11.97
CA TYR A 192 5.12 -31.17 11.39
C TYR A 192 5.64 -29.75 11.64
N PRO A 193 6.87 -29.59 12.15
CA PRO A 193 7.47 -28.28 12.29
C PRO A 193 7.94 -27.75 10.93
N VAL A 194 7.58 -26.51 10.63
CA VAL A 194 7.94 -25.79 9.41
C VAL A 194 8.45 -24.40 9.80
N VAL A 195 9.50 -23.93 9.13
CA VAL A 195 9.91 -22.53 9.25
C VAL A 195 9.53 -21.82 7.96
N TRP A 196 8.67 -20.82 8.07
CA TRP A 196 8.31 -19.97 6.96
C TRP A 196 9.16 -18.71 7.00
N THR A 197 9.69 -18.31 5.85
CA THR A 197 10.46 -17.08 5.68
C THR A 197 9.98 -16.37 4.42
N TYR A 198 9.94 -15.05 4.48
CA TYR A 198 9.57 -14.23 3.34
C TYR A 198 10.45 -13.00 3.24
N GLU A 199 10.58 -12.53 2.00
CA GLU A 199 11.38 -11.38 1.60
C GLU A 199 10.61 -10.66 0.50
N THR A 200 10.48 -9.34 0.59
CA THR A 200 9.82 -8.55 -0.45
C THR A 200 10.73 -7.54 -1.08
N TYR A 201 10.54 -7.31 -2.37
CA TYR A 201 11.29 -6.35 -3.17
C TYR A 201 10.38 -5.74 -4.23
N MET A 202 10.79 -4.63 -4.83
CA MET A 202 10.03 -3.98 -5.89
C MET A 202 10.52 -4.47 -7.25
N VAL A 203 9.59 -4.68 -8.18
CA VAL A 203 9.91 -4.93 -9.59
C VAL A 203 9.06 -4.00 -10.41
N SER A 204 9.67 -2.93 -10.91
CA SER A 204 8.98 -1.86 -11.64
C SER A 204 7.77 -1.35 -10.83
N ASP A 205 6.56 -1.75 -11.23
CA ASP A 205 5.29 -1.29 -10.64
C ASP A 205 4.64 -2.31 -9.69
N TYR A 206 5.31 -3.42 -9.38
CA TYR A 206 4.75 -4.49 -8.53
C TYR A 206 5.64 -4.77 -7.32
N ALA A 207 5.03 -5.21 -6.22
CA ALA A 207 5.76 -5.76 -5.09
C ALA A 207 5.86 -7.27 -5.23
N CYS A 208 7.07 -7.81 -5.31
CA CYS A 208 7.29 -9.24 -5.33
C CYS A 208 7.68 -9.75 -3.95
N MET A 209 7.16 -10.92 -3.58
CA MET A 209 7.46 -11.62 -2.34
C MET A 209 8.04 -12.99 -2.67
N ASN A 210 9.31 -13.18 -2.31
CA ASN A 210 9.93 -14.50 -2.24
C ASN A 210 9.46 -15.18 -0.96
N ILE A 211 8.97 -16.40 -1.10
CA ILE A 211 8.48 -17.24 -0.01
C ILE A 211 9.34 -18.48 0.06
N THR A 212 9.74 -18.87 1.27
CA THR A 212 10.43 -20.14 1.53
C THR A 212 9.80 -20.85 2.72
N LEU A 213 9.59 -22.15 2.59
CA LEU A 213 9.14 -23.06 3.64
C LEU A 213 10.23 -24.12 3.88
N ALA A 214 10.83 -24.13 5.06
CA ALA A 214 11.83 -25.10 5.44
C ALA A 214 11.19 -26.26 6.22
N ASN A 215 11.57 -27.48 5.85
CA ASN A 215 11.15 -28.70 6.52
C ASN A 215 11.95 -28.89 7.82
N GLY A 216 11.30 -28.73 8.97
CA GLY A 216 11.89 -28.98 10.28
C GLY A 216 11.71 -30.41 10.79
N ALA A 217 10.99 -31.27 10.06
CA ALA A 217 10.75 -32.66 10.44
C ALA A 217 12.00 -33.53 10.19
N ASP A 218 11.98 -34.75 10.73
CA ASP A 218 13.02 -35.77 10.53
C ASP A 218 12.73 -36.70 9.34
N GLU A 219 11.65 -36.45 8.60
CA GLU A 219 11.29 -37.11 7.35
C GLU A 219 11.05 -36.11 6.22
N ALA A 220 11.11 -36.58 4.98
CA ALA A 220 10.86 -35.74 3.81
C ALA A 220 9.36 -35.42 3.69
N LEU A 221 9.06 -34.15 3.41
CA LEU A 221 7.70 -33.63 3.31
C LEU A 221 7.44 -33.10 1.90
N SER A 222 6.25 -33.37 1.38
CA SER A 222 5.68 -32.71 0.21
C SER A 222 4.78 -31.57 0.68
N PHE A 223 5.19 -30.34 0.37
CA PHE A 223 4.44 -29.11 0.61
C PHE A 223 3.42 -28.91 -0.50
N ILE A 224 2.14 -28.88 -0.13
CA ILE A 224 1.04 -28.76 -1.08
C ILE A 224 0.60 -27.31 -1.21
N SER A 225 0.38 -26.64 -0.09
CA SER A 225 0.00 -25.24 -0.08
C SER A 225 0.33 -24.59 1.25
N PHE A 226 0.34 -23.27 1.27
CA PHE A 226 0.27 -22.50 2.50
C PHE A 226 -0.78 -21.40 2.37
N THR A 227 -1.32 -20.97 3.50
CA THR A 227 -2.23 -19.84 3.58
C THR A 227 -1.69 -18.81 4.55
N THR A 228 -1.62 -17.55 4.13
CA THR A 228 -1.16 -16.43 4.95
C THR A 228 -2.16 -15.28 4.87
N GLN A 229 -2.35 -14.60 6.00
CA GLN A 229 -3.13 -13.37 6.04
C GLN A 229 -2.22 -12.23 5.60
N MET A 230 -2.71 -11.43 4.66
CA MET A 230 -2.08 -10.20 4.21
C MET A 230 -2.68 -9.02 4.97
N SER A 231 -1.90 -7.95 5.14
CA SER A 231 -2.34 -6.73 5.80
C SER A 231 -3.54 -6.09 5.09
N ASN A 232 -3.59 -6.22 3.75
CA ASN A 232 -4.61 -5.63 2.88
C ASN A 232 -5.04 -6.61 1.79
N THR A 233 -6.15 -6.31 1.12
CA THR A 233 -6.54 -6.98 -0.14
C THR A 233 -5.53 -6.65 -1.24
N THR A 234 -5.04 -7.68 -1.92
CA THR A 234 -4.09 -7.54 -3.03
C THR A 234 -4.49 -8.35 -4.24
N GLU A 235 -4.29 -7.79 -5.42
CA GLU A 235 -4.26 -8.47 -6.70
C GLU A 235 -2.88 -9.12 -6.92
N PHE A 236 -2.86 -10.40 -7.25
CA PHE A 236 -1.67 -11.18 -7.58
C PHE A 236 -1.47 -11.21 -9.08
N VAL A 237 -0.30 -10.79 -9.53
CA VAL A 237 0.00 -10.53 -10.94
C VAL A 237 0.87 -11.62 -11.53
N GLU A 238 1.91 -12.05 -10.80
CA GLU A 238 2.86 -13.03 -11.31
C GLU A 238 3.29 -14.01 -10.20
N PRO A 239 2.88 -15.28 -10.29
CA PRO A 239 3.39 -16.31 -9.40
C PRO A 239 4.44 -17.21 -10.09
N VAL A 240 5.43 -17.68 -9.32
CA VAL A 240 6.47 -18.64 -9.75
C VAL A 240 6.62 -19.73 -8.70
N GLY A 241 6.74 -20.99 -9.12
CA GLY A 241 6.87 -22.15 -8.22
C GLY A 241 5.53 -22.62 -7.61
N GLY A 242 4.42 -22.06 -8.11
CA GLY A 242 3.06 -22.36 -7.70
C GLY A 242 2.11 -21.27 -8.17
N ALA A 243 0.89 -21.27 -7.64
CA ALA A 243 -0.15 -20.30 -7.99
C ALA A 243 -1.03 -19.92 -6.79
N PRO A 244 -1.52 -18.67 -6.70
CA PRO A 244 -2.56 -18.29 -5.75
C PRO A 244 -3.90 -18.93 -6.14
N LEU A 245 -4.73 -19.30 -5.15
CA LEU A 245 -6.09 -19.82 -5.41
C LEU A 245 -7.07 -18.76 -5.90
N VAL A 246 -6.88 -17.52 -5.45
CA VAL A 246 -7.71 -16.36 -5.82
C VAL A 246 -6.76 -15.24 -6.20
N ASP A 247 -7.04 -14.58 -7.32
CA ASP A 247 -6.23 -13.48 -7.85
C ASP A 247 -6.32 -12.20 -7.00
N SER A 248 -7.39 -11.99 -6.23
CA SER A 248 -7.63 -10.82 -5.40
C SER A 248 -8.15 -11.20 -4.01
N SER A 249 -7.39 -10.93 -2.95
CA SER A 249 -7.78 -11.31 -1.57
C SER A 249 -6.86 -10.68 -0.52
N SER A 250 -7.36 -10.49 0.71
CA SER A 250 -6.50 -10.23 1.88
C SER A 250 -5.90 -11.51 2.46
N VAL A 251 -6.24 -12.68 1.92
CA VAL A 251 -5.74 -13.98 2.30
C VAL A 251 -5.12 -14.62 1.07
N LEU A 252 -3.81 -14.85 1.12
CA LEU A 252 -3.08 -15.56 0.08
C LEU A 252 -3.05 -17.05 0.42
N THR A 253 -3.71 -17.88 -0.37
CA THR A 253 -3.43 -19.31 -0.41
C THR A 253 -2.61 -19.62 -1.65
N PHE A 254 -1.37 -20.04 -1.47
CA PHE A 254 -0.44 -20.39 -2.54
C PHE A 254 -0.29 -21.90 -2.61
N VAL A 255 -0.50 -22.46 -3.80
CA VAL A 255 -0.44 -23.91 -4.07
C VAL A 255 0.82 -24.19 -4.88
N PHE A 256 1.66 -25.12 -4.40
CA PHE A 256 2.82 -25.58 -5.16
C PHE A 256 2.40 -26.55 -6.25
N ASP A 257 2.98 -26.40 -7.44
CA ASP A 257 2.72 -27.30 -8.57
C ASP A 257 3.16 -28.72 -8.22
N ASP A 258 2.23 -29.68 -8.31
CA ASP A 258 2.43 -31.12 -8.02
C ASP A 258 2.96 -31.48 -6.61
N GLY A 259 3.01 -30.51 -5.70
CA GLY A 259 3.58 -30.66 -4.36
C GLY A 259 5.11 -30.59 -4.34
N ALA A 260 5.66 -29.58 -3.68
CA ALA A 260 7.10 -29.37 -3.61
C ALA A 260 7.73 -30.21 -2.49
N VAL A 261 8.62 -31.13 -2.83
CA VAL A 261 9.25 -32.04 -1.85
C VAL A 261 10.52 -31.40 -1.27
N ALA A 262 10.65 -31.43 0.06
CA ALA A 262 11.87 -31.07 0.78
C ALA A 262 12.27 -32.16 1.78
N ASP A 263 13.53 -32.60 1.67
CA ASP A 263 14.20 -33.44 2.67
C ASP A 263 14.31 -32.72 4.04
N PRO A 264 14.60 -33.44 5.13
CA PRO A 264 14.85 -32.84 6.44
C PRO A 264 15.89 -31.70 6.38
N GLY A 265 15.51 -30.51 6.84
CA GLY A 265 16.34 -29.30 6.82
C GLY A 265 16.45 -28.61 5.45
N ALA A 266 15.88 -29.19 4.39
CA ALA A 266 15.76 -28.52 3.10
C ALA A 266 14.57 -27.56 3.09
N SER A 267 14.48 -26.76 2.03
CA SER A 267 13.40 -25.81 1.87
C SER A 267 12.89 -25.80 0.44
N VAL A 268 11.62 -25.44 0.31
CA VAL A 268 10.95 -25.16 -0.96
C VAL A 268 10.53 -23.70 -0.97
N GLY A 269 10.38 -23.12 -2.14
CA GLY A 269 9.99 -21.73 -2.25
C GLY A 269 9.22 -21.43 -3.50
N GLY A 270 8.63 -20.26 -3.49
CA GLY A 270 7.91 -19.68 -4.61
C GLY A 270 8.03 -18.17 -4.56
N ARG A 271 7.50 -17.53 -5.57
CA ARG A 271 7.40 -16.08 -5.64
C ARG A 271 5.98 -15.70 -6.00
N VAL A 272 5.49 -14.61 -5.44
CA VAL A 272 4.26 -13.96 -5.87
C VAL A 272 4.45 -12.46 -5.94
N CYS A 273 4.11 -11.87 -7.07
CA CYS A 273 4.08 -10.42 -7.26
C CYS A 273 2.65 -9.90 -7.15
N MET A 274 2.48 -8.75 -6.50
CA MET A 274 1.18 -8.24 -6.09
C MET A 274 1.07 -6.71 -6.23
N THR A 275 -0.17 -6.23 -6.36
CA THR A 275 -0.58 -4.82 -6.22
C THR A 275 -1.84 -4.73 -5.33
N PRO A 276 -1.95 -3.77 -4.39
CA PRO A 276 -0.83 -3.02 -3.85
C PRO A 276 0.15 -3.97 -3.15
N MET A 277 1.28 -3.44 -2.68
CA MET A 277 2.10 -4.18 -1.73
C MET A 277 1.28 -4.46 -0.46
N ALA A 278 1.24 -5.70 -0.01
CA ALA A 278 0.77 -6.04 1.33
C ALA A 278 1.80 -6.87 2.08
N ARG A 279 1.89 -6.62 3.38
CA ARG A 279 2.75 -7.36 4.28
C ARG A 279 1.99 -8.58 4.79
N PRO A 280 2.60 -9.78 4.85
CA PRO A 280 2.02 -10.86 5.61
C PRO A 280 1.94 -10.51 7.10
N VAL A 281 0.78 -10.70 7.70
CA VAL A 281 0.56 -10.46 9.13
C VAL A 281 0.56 -11.75 9.95
N GLY A 282 0.47 -12.91 9.30
CA GLY A 282 0.65 -14.20 9.95
C GLY A 282 0.35 -15.39 9.05
N LEU A 283 1.09 -16.47 9.27
CA LEU A 283 0.83 -17.75 8.63
C LEU A 283 -0.38 -18.43 9.27
N LEU A 284 -1.39 -18.74 8.47
CA LEU A 284 -2.64 -19.35 8.93
C LEU A 284 -2.60 -20.87 8.85
N ASP A 285 -2.05 -21.41 7.76
CA ASP A 285 -2.00 -22.84 7.52
C ASP A 285 -0.84 -23.22 6.59
N VAL A 286 -0.35 -24.45 6.74
CA VAL A 286 0.57 -25.10 5.82
C VAL A 286 0.16 -26.56 5.65
N VAL A 287 -0.26 -26.90 4.44
CA VAL A 287 -0.67 -28.26 4.08
C VAL A 287 0.54 -29.03 3.58
N VAL A 288 0.91 -30.07 4.32
CA VAL A 288 2.02 -30.98 3.99
C VAL A 288 1.58 -32.43 4.10
N GLN A 289 2.31 -33.32 3.44
CA GLN A 289 2.21 -34.77 3.61
C GLN A 289 3.59 -35.43 3.56
N PRO A 290 3.80 -36.59 4.21
CA PRO A 290 5.01 -37.37 4.03
C PRO A 290 5.23 -37.71 2.56
N SER A 291 6.45 -37.55 2.04
CA SER A 291 6.77 -38.05 0.71
C SER A 291 6.95 -39.57 0.75
N MET A 292 6.16 -40.31 -0.05
CA MET A 292 6.27 -41.77 -0.18
C MET A 292 7.53 -42.21 -0.92
#